data_AF-A0A118K4N5-F1
#
_entry.id   AF-A0A118K4N5-F1
#
_cell.length_a   1.000
_cell.length_b   1.000
_cell.length_c   1.000
_cell.angle_alpha   90.00
_cell.angle_beta   90.00
_cell.angle_gamma   90.00
#
_symmetry.space_group_name_H-M   'P 1'
#
loop_
_entity.id
_entity.type
_entity.pdbx_description
1 polymer ?
#
loop_
_entity_poly.entity_id
_entity_poly.type
_entity_poly.pdbx_seq_one_letter_code
_entity_poly.pdbx_strand_id
1 'polypeptide(L)'
;MDEMIDNGFPLTTEPNILRDMIAPPNIVSKMLSVVTGNSSNVSNTLPANSYLDFLLFSGGVLVKCEIFGVVEVNSHLSGIPDLTLSFANPSILNDVQFHPCVRFRPWESEQILSFVPPDGQFKLMTYRVKKLRNTPIYVKPQLSSESGTCRLSVMAGIRYDPGKPIDSIVVQFQLPPCVSSANLTANHGTVNILADKTCSWSIGRIPRNKAPQMSGTLVLEEGLKQLDVKPTFQVGFKIMGTALSGLKIGKLDLKNLPSPAHKGFRAQTDAGHYEVRS
;
A
#
# COMPACT_ATOMS: atom_id res chain seq x y z
N MET A 1 -22.92 -23.55 -9.27
CA MET A 1 -22.13 -23.99 -8.11
C MET A 1 -21.55 -25.39 -8.30
N ASP A 2 -21.89 -26.09 -9.40
CA ASP A 2 -21.33 -27.40 -9.78
C ASP A 2 -20.19 -27.35 -10.82
N GLU A 3 -19.59 -26.18 -11.08
CA GLU A 3 -18.51 -26.03 -12.09
C GLU A 3 -17.12 -25.75 -11.48
N MET A 4 -16.94 -25.92 -10.16
CA MET A 4 -15.64 -25.68 -9.49
C MET A 4 -15.04 -26.94 -8.85
N ILE A 5 -15.61 -28.12 -9.12
CA ILE A 5 -15.14 -29.39 -8.54
C ILE A 5 -15.22 -30.48 -9.60
N ASP A 6 -14.07 -30.93 -10.10
CA ASP A 6 -13.93 -32.28 -10.67
C ASP A 6 -12.95 -33.06 -9.78
N ASN A 7 -13.42 -34.18 -9.22
CA ASN A 7 -12.67 -35.11 -8.35
C ASN A 7 -11.91 -34.50 -7.15
N GLY A 8 -12.38 -33.41 -6.56
CA GLY A 8 -11.90 -32.94 -5.25
C GLY A 8 -10.51 -32.31 -5.23
N PHE A 9 -9.94 -31.95 -6.39
CA PHE A 9 -8.75 -31.11 -6.48
C PHE A 9 -9.12 -29.75 -7.10
N PRO A 10 -8.85 -28.61 -6.45
CA PRO A 10 -9.22 -27.30 -7.00
C PRO A 10 -8.35 -26.97 -8.22
N LEU A 11 -8.93 -27.11 -9.42
CA LEU A 11 -8.38 -26.56 -10.66
C LEU A 11 -8.72 -25.06 -10.72
N THR A 12 -7.72 -24.24 -10.40
CA THR A 12 -7.65 -22.80 -10.73
C THR A 12 -8.47 -21.85 -9.85
N THR A 13 -7.76 -21.12 -8.97
CA THR A 13 -8.31 -20.07 -8.10
C THR A 13 -8.07 -18.65 -8.64
N GLU A 14 -7.86 -18.49 -9.96
CA GLU A 14 -7.59 -17.17 -10.57
C GLU A 14 -8.90 -16.47 -11.00
N PRO A 15 -9.27 -15.32 -10.39
CA PRO A 15 -10.55 -14.67 -10.62
C PRO A 15 -10.71 -14.03 -12.01
N ASN A 16 -9.62 -13.82 -12.75
CA ASN A 16 -9.68 -13.26 -14.11
C ASN A 16 -10.17 -14.29 -15.14
N ILE A 17 -9.89 -15.57 -14.94
CA ILE A 17 -10.35 -16.66 -15.82
C ILE A 17 -11.86 -16.88 -15.65
N LEU A 18 -12.39 -16.63 -14.44
CA LEU A 18 -13.80 -16.81 -14.12
C LEU A 18 -14.72 -15.69 -14.67
N ARG A 19 -14.17 -14.56 -15.11
CA ARG A 19 -14.96 -13.44 -15.68
C ARG A 19 -15.30 -13.63 -17.16
N ASP A 20 -14.53 -14.41 -17.90
CA ASP A 20 -14.77 -14.68 -19.32
C ASP A 20 -15.91 -15.68 -19.58
N MET A 21 -16.40 -16.35 -18.54
CA MET A 21 -17.38 -17.42 -18.67
C MET A 21 -18.84 -16.99 -18.42
N ILE A 22 -19.08 -15.72 -18.09
CA ILE A 22 -20.44 -15.18 -17.88
C ILE A 22 -20.65 -13.98 -18.81
N ALA A 23 -21.13 -14.25 -20.02
CA ALA A 23 -21.62 -13.20 -20.92
C ALA A 23 -22.98 -12.67 -20.40
N PRO A 24 -23.13 -11.36 -20.12
CA PRO A 24 -24.43 -10.79 -19.76
C PRO A 24 -25.38 -10.79 -20.99
N PRO A 25 -26.66 -11.16 -20.81
CA PRO A 25 -27.61 -11.30 -21.90
C PRO A 25 -28.12 -9.92 -22.29
N ASN A 26 -27.53 -9.25 -23.29
CA ASN A 26 -28.17 -8.11 -23.97
C ASN A 26 -27.48 -7.63 -25.28
N ILE A 27 -26.53 -8.36 -25.88
CA ILE A 27 -25.73 -7.84 -27.03
C ILE A 27 -26.23 -8.33 -28.42
N VAL A 28 -27.28 -9.15 -28.50
CA VAL A 28 -27.66 -9.83 -29.77
C VAL A 28 -28.38 -8.92 -30.80
N SER A 29 -28.79 -7.69 -30.48
CA SER A 29 -29.59 -6.87 -31.43
C SER A 29 -28.82 -5.94 -32.36
N LYS A 30 -27.47 -5.95 -32.37
CA LYS A 30 -26.67 -5.06 -33.24
C LYS A 30 -26.02 -5.71 -34.46
N MET A 31 -26.38 -6.96 -34.78
CA MET A 31 -25.66 -7.77 -35.78
C MET A 31 -26.44 -8.07 -37.08
N LEU A 32 -27.40 -7.24 -37.47
CA LEU A 32 -28.17 -7.42 -38.71
C LEU A 32 -28.29 -6.14 -39.54
N SER A 33 -27.16 -5.63 -40.04
CA SER A 33 -27.16 -4.74 -41.23
C SER A 33 -25.76 -4.52 -41.80
N VAL A 34 -25.01 -5.57 -42.12
CA VAL A 34 -23.85 -5.47 -43.04
C VAL A 34 -23.79 -6.75 -43.88
N VAL A 35 -24.80 -6.96 -44.72
CA VAL A 35 -24.73 -7.82 -45.90
C VAL A 35 -24.78 -6.88 -47.09
N THR A 36 -23.62 -6.61 -47.69
CA THR A 36 -23.35 -6.44 -49.14
C THR A 36 -22.03 -5.66 -49.34
N GLY A 37 -21.06 -6.26 -50.05
CA GLY A 37 -20.10 -5.52 -50.88
C GLY A 37 -18.63 -5.52 -50.45
N ASN A 38 -17.79 -6.20 -51.24
CA ASN A 38 -16.32 -6.21 -51.19
C ASN A 38 -15.70 -4.81 -51.44
N SER A 39 -14.68 -4.43 -50.64
CA SER A 39 -13.27 -4.27 -51.06
C SER A 39 -12.44 -3.37 -50.13
N SER A 40 -11.19 -3.80 -49.90
CA SER A 40 -10.00 -3.05 -49.48
C SER A 40 -9.94 -2.37 -48.09
N ASN A 41 -9.11 -2.98 -47.24
CA ASN A 41 -8.19 -2.36 -46.26
C ASN A 41 -8.77 -1.34 -45.30
N VAL A 42 -9.42 -1.86 -44.27
CA VAL A 42 -9.77 -1.13 -43.05
C VAL A 42 -8.48 -0.72 -42.32
N SER A 43 -8.38 0.57 -42.05
CA SER A 43 -7.37 1.24 -41.22
C SER A 43 -7.01 0.44 -39.95
N ASN A 44 -5.79 -0.08 -39.89
CA ASN A 44 -5.19 -0.58 -38.64
C ASN A 44 -4.70 0.60 -37.79
N THR A 45 -5.65 1.33 -37.19
CA THR A 45 -5.37 2.21 -36.05
C THR A 45 -5.97 1.58 -34.81
N LEU A 46 -5.24 0.64 -34.22
CA LEU A 46 -5.47 0.20 -32.84
C LEU A 46 -5.08 1.34 -31.91
N PRO A 47 -5.90 1.73 -30.92
CA PRO A 47 -5.50 2.77 -29.99
C PRO A 47 -4.31 2.26 -29.17
N ALA A 48 -3.21 2.98 -29.31
CA ALA A 48 -2.03 2.88 -28.49
C ALA A 48 -2.41 3.03 -27.01
N ASN A 49 -1.98 2.07 -26.17
CA ASN A 49 -1.19 2.31 -24.95
C ASN A 49 -1.07 0.98 -24.17
N SER A 50 -0.11 0.14 -24.56
CA SER A 50 0.39 -0.93 -23.69
C SER A 50 1.26 -0.30 -22.61
N TYR A 51 0.84 -0.38 -21.35
CA TYR A 51 1.57 0.13 -20.20
C TYR A 51 1.81 -0.99 -19.19
N LEU A 52 2.98 -0.96 -18.56
CA LEU A 52 3.30 -1.81 -17.43
C LEU A 52 3.64 -0.93 -16.23
N ASP A 53 2.79 -0.95 -15.20
CA ASP A 53 2.96 -0.16 -13.98
C ASP A 53 3.32 -1.09 -12.81
N PHE A 54 4.48 -0.84 -12.19
CA PHE A 54 4.81 -1.44 -10.91
C PHE A 54 4.38 -0.55 -9.75
N LEU A 55 3.72 -1.10 -8.73
CA LEU A 55 3.49 -0.43 -7.45
C LEU A 55 4.27 -1.16 -6.35
N LEU A 56 5.20 -0.42 -5.74
CA LEU A 56 5.81 -0.81 -4.47
C LEU A 56 4.91 -0.34 -3.34
N PHE A 57 4.46 -1.23 -2.45
CA PHE A 57 3.78 -0.90 -1.19
C PHE A 57 4.71 -1.23 -0.02
N SER A 58 4.84 -0.36 0.98
CA SER A 58 5.65 -0.66 2.17
C SER A 58 5.00 -0.22 3.48
N GLY A 59 4.30 -1.14 4.16
CA GLY A 59 3.77 -0.92 5.52
C GLY A 59 4.76 -1.34 6.62
N GLY A 60 4.80 -0.62 7.76
CA GLY A 60 5.72 -0.90 8.89
C GLY A 60 5.05 -0.96 10.27
N VAL A 61 5.70 -1.68 11.21
CA VAL A 61 5.35 -1.81 12.65
C VAL A 61 6.52 -1.41 13.55
N LEU A 62 6.31 -0.73 14.69
CA LEU A 62 7.41 -0.19 15.48
C LEU A 62 7.57 -0.71 16.92
N VAL A 63 7.91 -1.99 17.01
CA VAL A 63 8.94 -2.54 17.94
C VAL A 63 9.98 -3.36 17.15
N LYS A 64 9.72 -3.63 15.86
CA LYS A 64 10.61 -4.29 14.89
C LYS A 64 10.58 -3.48 13.58
N CYS A 65 11.58 -2.62 13.34
CA CYS A 65 11.67 -1.79 12.12
C CYS A 65 11.85 -2.64 10.86
N GLU A 66 10.73 -3.08 10.28
CA GLU A 66 10.67 -3.97 9.13
C GLU A 66 9.66 -3.42 8.14
N ILE A 67 10.01 -3.52 6.85
CA ILE A 67 9.09 -3.18 5.77
C ILE A 67 8.60 -4.47 5.13
N PHE A 68 7.29 -4.54 4.92
CA PHE A 68 6.67 -5.54 4.05
C PHE A 68 6.37 -4.89 2.71
N GLY A 69 7.10 -5.37 1.71
CA GLY A 69 7.07 -4.93 0.33
C GLY A 69 6.14 -5.76 -0.54
N VAL A 70 5.43 -5.11 -1.45
CA VAL A 70 4.70 -5.79 -2.54
C VAL A 70 5.14 -5.17 -3.85
N VAL A 71 5.42 -5.99 -4.86
CA VAL A 71 5.63 -5.57 -6.25
C VAL A 71 4.39 -5.99 -7.03
N GLU A 72 3.48 -5.05 -7.25
CA GLU A 72 2.34 -5.26 -8.15
C GLU A 72 2.73 -4.94 -9.58
N VAL A 73 2.10 -5.59 -10.55
CA VAL A 73 2.29 -5.38 -11.98
C VAL A 73 0.93 -5.21 -12.61
N ASN A 74 0.75 -4.17 -13.42
CA ASN A 74 -0.37 -4.08 -14.34
C ASN A 74 0.13 -4.31 -15.77
N SER A 75 -0.08 -5.49 -16.35
CA SER A 75 0.43 -5.85 -17.68
C SER A 75 -0.66 -5.75 -18.73
N HIS A 76 -0.44 -5.01 -19.81
CA HIS A 76 -1.31 -5.02 -20.99
C HIS A 76 -0.47 -5.23 -22.25
N LEU A 77 0.13 -6.40 -22.34
CA LEU A 77 1.08 -6.78 -23.38
C LEU A 77 0.44 -7.83 -24.30
N SER A 78 0.53 -7.63 -25.61
CA SER A 78 0.06 -8.62 -26.58
C SER A 78 1.08 -9.76 -26.77
N GLY A 79 0.59 -10.98 -27.01
CA GLY A 79 1.42 -12.16 -27.26
C GLY A 79 1.89 -12.87 -25.99
N ILE A 80 3.07 -13.48 -26.05
CA ILE A 80 3.68 -14.23 -24.93
C ILE A 80 5.04 -13.57 -24.60
N PRO A 81 5.03 -12.40 -23.93
CA PRO A 81 6.26 -11.66 -23.68
C PRO A 81 7.08 -12.31 -22.58
N ASP A 82 8.41 -12.36 -22.76
CA ASP A 82 9.34 -12.81 -21.72
C ASP A 82 10.01 -11.60 -21.08
N LEU A 83 9.73 -11.39 -19.80
CA LEU A 83 10.17 -10.23 -19.03
C LEU A 83 11.34 -10.61 -18.13
N THR A 84 12.31 -9.72 -18.04
CA THR A 84 13.44 -9.82 -17.13
C THR A 84 13.57 -8.54 -16.31
N LEU A 85 13.39 -8.63 -14.99
CA LEU A 85 13.49 -7.51 -14.05
C LEU A 85 14.66 -7.75 -13.09
N SER A 86 15.57 -6.79 -13.00
CA SER A 86 16.65 -6.76 -12.01
C SER A 86 16.48 -5.60 -11.04
N PHE A 87 16.96 -5.80 -9.82
CA PHE A 87 17.07 -4.74 -8.81
C PHE A 87 18.52 -4.24 -8.75
N ALA A 88 18.71 -2.95 -8.47
CA ALA A 88 20.06 -2.40 -8.28
C ALA A 88 20.68 -2.80 -6.93
N ASN A 89 19.85 -3.24 -5.98
CA ASN A 89 20.26 -3.61 -4.63
C ASN A 89 19.44 -4.80 -4.09
N PRO A 90 19.45 -5.97 -4.76
CA PRO A 90 18.62 -7.12 -4.37
C PRO A 90 18.96 -7.67 -2.98
N SER A 91 20.17 -7.42 -2.47
CA SER A 91 20.66 -7.91 -1.17
C SER A 91 19.87 -7.40 0.04
N ILE A 92 19.04 -6.36 -0.11
CA ILE A 92 18.16 -5.87 0.97
C ILE A 92 16.91 -6.74 1.15
N LEU A 93 16.60 -7.59 0.16
CA LEU A 93 15.38 -8.39 0.11
C LEU A 93 15.53 -9.61 1.01
N ASN A 94 14.53 -9.84 1.85
CA ASN A 94 14.39 -11.00 2.72
C ASN A 94 13.00 -11.62 2.52
N ASP A 95 12.86 -12.91 2.86
CA ASP A 95 11.58 -13.63 2.89
C ASP A 95 10.73 -13.40 1.62
N VAL A 96 11.38 -13.50 0.46
CA VAL A 96 10.75 -13.20 -0.83
C VAL A 96 9.78 -14.32 -1.22
N GLN A 97 8.60 -13.96 -1.70
CA GLN A 97 7.63 -14.89 -2.28
C GLN A 97 7.27 -14.43 -3.69
N PHE A 98 7.10 -15.38 -4.61
CA PHE A 98 6.88 -15.10 -6.02
C PHE A 98 5.50 -15.53 -6.49
N HIS A 99 5.01 -14.84 -7.52
CA HIS A 99 3.93 -15.34 -8.35
C HIS A 99 4.37 -16.62 -9.10
N PRO A 100 3.45 -17.56 -9.38
CA PRO A 100 3.75 -18.76 -10.16
C PRO A 100 4.36 -18.51 -11.55
N CYS A 101 4.16 -17.32 -12.11
CA CYS A 101 4.72 -16.96 -13.41
C CYS A 101 6.24 -16.69 -13.39
N VAL A 102 6.85 -16.59 -12.19
CA VAL A 102 8.28 -16.34 -12.01
C VAL A 102 9.06 -17.64 -12.05
N ARG A 103 10.09 -17.69 -12.89
CA ARG A 103 11.03 -18.80 -12.96
C ARG A 103 12.01 -18.68 -11.80
N PHE A 104 12.10 -19.74 -10.98
CA PHE A 104 12.94 -19.73 -9.78
C PHE A 104 14.45 -19.75 -10.05
N ARG A 105 14.91 -20.50 -11.09
CA ARG A 105 16.35 -20.69 -11.35
C ARG A 105 17.13 -19.38 -11.57
N PRO A 106 16.68 -18.42 -12.41
CA PRO A 106 17.39 -17.15 -12.59
C PRO A 106 17.44 -16.29 -11.32
N TRP A 107 16.43 -16.42 -10.45
CA TRP A 107 16.45 -15.75 -9.16
C TRP A 107 17.53 -16.35 -8.25
N GLU A 108 17.57 -17.68 -8.15
CA GLU A 108 18.54 -18.40 -7.32
C GLU A 108 20.00 -18.14 -7.75
N SER A 109 20.28 -18.08 -9.05
CA SER A 109 21.64 -17.87 -9.56
C SER A 109 22.06 -16.40 -9.60
N GLU A 110 21.19 -15.51 -10.07
CA GLU A 110 21.56 -14.15 -10.48
C GLU A 110 20.74 -13.05 -9.78
N GLN A 111 19.77 -13.42 -8.94
CA GLN A 111 18.81 -12.48 -8.32
C GLN A 111 18.04 -11.67 -9.37
N ILE A 112 17.71 -12.31 -10.48
CA ILE A 112 16.93 -11.74 -11.59
C ILE A 112 15.55 -12.40 -11.64
N LEU A 113 14.50 -11.59 -11.77
CA LEU A 113 13.15 -12.08 -12.00
C LEU A 113 12.94 -12.31 -13.49
N SER A 114 12.77 -13.56 -13.91
CA SER A 114 12.35 -13.93 -15.27
C SER A 114 10.93 -14.49 -15.22
N PHE A 115 10.01 -13.92 -16.00
CA PHE A 115 8.60 -14.29 -15.96
C PHE A 115 7.85 -13.97 -17.25
N VAL A 116 6.75 -14.69 -17.48
CA VAL A 116 5.75 -14.35 -18.49
C VAL A 116 4.54 -13.79 -17.75
N PRO A 117 4.25 -12.47 -17.81
CA PRO A 117 3.20 -11.87 -17.01
C PRO A 117 1.81 -12.35 -17.43
N PRO A 118 0.91 -12.66 -16.49
CA PRO A 118 -0.52 -12.64 -16.73
C PRO A 118 -0.99 -11.27 -17.26
N ASP A 119 -2.13 -11.25 -17.95
CA ASP A 119 -2.75 -9.98 -18.37
C ASP A 119 -3.47 -9.30 -17.20
N GLY A 120 -3.45 -7.97 -17.19
CA GLY A 120 -4.01 -7.12 -16.16
C GLY A 120 -3.15 -7.01 -14.90
N GLN A 121 -3.83 -6.71 -13.78
CA GLN A 121 -3.19 -6.47 -12.49
C GLN A 121 -2.95 -7.77 -11.72
N PHE A 122 -1.71 -8.00 -11.31
CA PHE A 122 -1.34 -9.13 -10.46
C PHE A 122 -0.17 -8.77 -9.53
N LYS A 123 0.01 -9.59 -8.50
CA LYS A 123 1.12 -9.46 -7.55
C LYS A 123 2.29 -10.31 -8.03
N LEU A 124 3.38 -9.67 -8.48
CA LEU A 124 4.56 -10.38 -8.96
C LEU A 124 5.37 -10.99 -7.82
N MET A 125 5.60 -10.23 -6.75
CA MET A 125 6.30 -10.72 -5.57
C MET A 125 5.94 -9.97 -4.29
N THR A 126 6.14 -10.62 -3.15
CA THR A 126 6.23 -9.98 -1.84
C THR A 126 7.66 -10.09 -1.32
N TYR A 127 8.06 -9.15 -0.49
CA TYR A 127 9.37 -9.17 0.14
C TYR A 127 9.32 -8.52 1.51
N ARG A 128 10.38 -8.71 2.26
CA ARG A 128 10.59 -8.08 3.55
C ARG A 128 11.96 -7.44 3.60
N VAL A 129 12.07 -6.31 4.28
CA VAL A 129 13.36 -5.68 4.60
C VAL A 129 13.51 -5.64 6.11
N LYS A 130 14.40 -6.50 6.64
CA LYS A 130 14.71 -6.58 8.07
C LYS A 130 15.80 -5.55 8.36
N LYS A 131 15.53 -4.51 9.16
CA LYS A 131 16.43 -3.40 9.58
C LYS A 131 16.26 -2.07 8.81
N LEU A 132 15.12 -1.40 8.95
CA LEU A 132 15.09 0.05 8.70
C LEU A 132 15.83 0.80 9.80
N ARG A 133 16.74 1.67 9.39
CA ARG A 133 17.46 2.54 10.33
C ARG A 133 16.63 3.75 10.75
N ASN A 134 15.79 4.29 9.85
CA ASN A 134 15.13 5.58 10.05
C ASN A 134 13.63 5.51 9.75
N THR A 135 12.82 6.14 10.61
CA THR A 135 11.38 6.37 10.38
C THR A 135 11.16 7.79 9.88
N PRO A 136 10.22 8.02 8.96
CA PRO A 136 10.01 9.34 8.38
C PRO A 136 9.34 10.32 9.36
N ILE A 137 8.42 9.81 10.20
CA ILE A 137 7.67 10.57 11.19
C ILE A 137 8.15 10.17 12.60
N TYR A 138 8.09 11.09 13.55
CA TYR A 138 8.05 10.79 14.97
C TYR A 138 6.74 11.27 15.58
N VAL A 139 6.26 10.55 16.58
CA VAL A 139 5.16 10.99 17.44
C VAL A 139 5.67 10.92 18.89
N LYS A 140 5.42 11.98 19.66
CA LYS A 140 5.84 12.11 21.05
C LYS A 140 4.61 12.41 21.92
N PRO A 141 3.98 11.38 22.49
CA PRO A 141 2.94 11.56 23.49
C PRO A 141 3.56 11.94 24.83
N GLN A 142 2.87 12.79 25.59
CA GLN A 142 3.19 13.20 26.95
C GLN A 142 1.88 13.23 27.74
N LEU A 143 1.84 12.50 28.85
CA LEU A 143 0.69 12.42 29.73
C LEU A 143 1.12 12.83 31.14
N SER A 144 0.36 13.72 31.77
CA SER A 144 0.48 14.03 33.19
C SER A 144 -0.88 13.89 33.86
N SER A 145 -0.95 13.08 34.90
CA SER A 145 -2.18 12.88 35.68
C SER A 145 -2.10 13.66 36.98
N GLU A 146 -3.18 14.36 37.31
CA GLU A 146 -3.31 15.18 38.52
C GLU A 146 -4.76 15.09 39.00
N SER A 147 -4.96 14.51 40.19
CA SER A 147 -6.24 14.52 40.91
C SER A 147 -7.47 14.14 40.07
N GLY A 148 -7.40 13.03 39.32
CA GLY A 148 -8.52 12.53 38.50
C GLY A 148 -8.68 13.21 37.14
N THR A 149 -7.74 14.09 36.78
CA THR A 149 -7.65 14.70 35.46
C THR A 149 -6.31 14.37 34.83
N CYS A 150 -6.30 13.98 33.56
CA CYS A 150 -5.08 13.72 32.80
C CYS A 150 -4.90 14.73 31.67
N ARG A 151 -3.80 15.48 31.68
CA ARG A 151 -3.40 16.35 30.57
C ARG A 151 -2.65 15.50 29.53
N LEU A 152 -3.16 15.50 28.31
CA LEU A 152 -2.56 14.83 27.16
C LEU A 152 -1.94 15.88 26.23
N SER A 153 -0.72 15.63 25.77
CA SER A 153 -0.06 16.40 24.72
C SER A 153 0.65 15.45 23.76
N VAL A 154 0.28 15.46 22.49
CA VAL A 154 0.84 14.64 21.43
C VAL A 154 1.44 15.54 20.37
N MET A 155 2.75 15.44 20.16
CA MET A 155 3.46 16.16 19.11
C MET A 155 3.84 15.22 17.97
N ALA A 156 3.68 15.65 16.73
CA ALA A 156 4.13 14.92 15.55
C ALA A 156 5.11 15.77 14.74
N GLY A 157 6.10 15.14 14.11
CA GLY A 157 7.05 15.83 13.27
C GLY A 157 7.83 14.90 12.35
N ILE A 158 8.61 15.49 11.44
CA ILE A 158 9.48 14.75 10.53
C ILE A 158 10.76 14.38 11.28
N ARG A 159 11.15 13.11 11.27
CA ARG A 159 12.41 12.61 11.83
C ARG A 159 13.46 12.42 10.74
N TYR A 160 13.07 11.82 9.62
CA TYR A 160 13.92 11.59 8.46
C TYR A 160 13.17 12.05 7.22
N ASP A 161 13.72 13.03 6.50
CA ASP A 161 13.11 13.53 5.29
C ASP A 161 13.36 12.54 4.14
N PRO A 162 12.32 11.90 3.57
CA PRO A 162 12.47 11.01 2.42
C PRO A 162 12.70 11.76 1.11
N GLY A 163 12.75 13.11 1.11
CA GLY A 163 12.87 13.94 -0.08
C GLY A 163 11.57 14.04 -0.89
N LYS A 164 10.46 13.53 -0.35
CA LYS A 164 9.11 13.57 -0.92
C LYS A 164 8.11 14.04 0.14
N PRO A 165 7.00 14.69 -0.26
CA PRO A 165 5.96 15.08 0.67
C PRO A 165 5.37 13.85 1.35
N ILE A 166 5.19 13.95 2.67
CA ILE A 166 4.50 12.97 3.50
C ILE A 166 3.09 13.51 3.73
N ASP A 167 2.11 12.78 3.23
CA ASP A 167 0.70 13.17 3.14
C ASP A 167 -0.19 12.25 3.98
N SER A 168 -1.46 12.64 4.12
CA SER A 168 -2.49 11.88 4.82
C SER A 168 -2.04 11.40 6.21
N ILE A 169 -1.29 12.25 6.91
CA ILE A 169 -0.79 11.92 8.24
C ILE A 169 -1.97 11.92 9.22
N VAL A 170 -2.17 10.82 9.92
CA VAL A 170 -3.20 10.64 10.93
C VAL A 170 -2.58 9.97 12.15
N VAL A 171 -2.89 10.47 13.34
CA VAL A 171 -2.54 9.81 14.60
C VAL A 171 -3.85 9.39 15.28
N GLN A 172 -4.01 8.09 15.48
CA GLN A 172 -5.20 7.50 16.08
C GLN A 172 -4.84 6.78 17.38
N PHE A 173 -5.71 6.87 18.38
CA PHE A 173 -5.57 6.08 19.61
C PHE A 173 -6.94 5.88 20.25
N GLN A 174 -7.06 4.80 21.03
CA GLN A 174 -8.25 4.52 21.81
C GLN A 174 -8.14 5.22 23.16
N LEU A 175 -9.17 5.96 23.59
CA LEU A 175 -9.22 6.43 24.98
C LEU A 175 -9.37 5.23 25.92
N PRO A 176 -8.61 5.18 27.03
CA PRO A 176 -8.79 4.14 28.03
C PRO A 176 -10.24 4.10 28.58
N PRO A 177 -10.75 2.93 28.98
CA PRO A 177 -12.12 2.78 29.48
C PRO A 177 -12.46 3.75 30.61
N CYS A 178 -11.49 3.99 31.50
CA CYS A 178 -11.58 4.88 32.66
C CYS A 178 -11.67 6.38 32.32
N VAL A 179 -11.61 6.77 31.05
CA VAL A 179 -11.84 8.15 30.62
C VAL A 179 -13.35 8.36 30.45
N SER A 180 -13.93 9.23 31.28
CA SER A 180 -15.35 9.60 31.25
C SER A 180 -15.65 10.64 30.17
N SER A 181 -14.77 11.62 30.01
CA SER A 181 -14.85 12.63 28.95
C SER A 181 -13.47 13.10 28.50
N ALA A 182 -13.39 13.60 27.26
CA ALA A 182 -12.15 14.08 26.66
C ALA A 182 -12.41 15.39 25.93
N ASN A 183 -11.60 16.40 26.23
CA ASN A 183 -11.56 17.65 25.49
C ASN A 183 -10.16 17.79 24.87
N LEU A 184 -10.06 17.55 23.57
CA LEU A 184 -8.81 17.58 22.82
C LEU A 184 -8.90 18.59 21.69
N THR A 185 -7.86 19.40 21.53
CA THR A 185 -7.73 20.39 20.47
C THR A 185 -6.36 20.27 19.82
N ALA A 186 -6.20 20.76 18.60
CA ALA A 186 -4.90 20.76 17.93
C ALA A 186 -4.56 22.14 17.39
N ASN A 187 -3.26 22.47 17.38
CA ASN A 187 -2.76 23.69 16.75
C ASN A 187 -2.75 23.60 15.21
N HIS A 188 -2.90 22.38 14.67
CA HIS A 188 -2.91 22.06 13.26
C HIS A 188 -3.63 20.73 13.03
N GLY A 189 -4.35 20.63 11.92
CA GLY A 189 -5.19 19.47 11.63
C GLY A 189 -6.50 19.48 12.43
N THR A 190 -7.28 18.42 12.28
CA THR A 190 -8.57 18.25 12.94
C THR A 190 -8.54 17.09 13.91
N VAL A 191 -9.22 17.24 15.05
CA VAL A 191 -9.34 16.20 16.07
C VAL A 191 -10.79 15.77 16.15
N ASN A 192 -11.04 14.48 15.95
CA ASN A 192 -12.36 13.88 16.06
C ASN A 192 -12.33 12.79 17.14
N ILE A 193 -13.35 12.77 17.99
CA ILE A 193 -13.56 11.71 18.99
C ILE A 193 -14.87 11.02 18.62
N LEU A 194 -14.79 9.74 18.28
CA LEU A 194 -15.92 8.92 17.88
C LEU A 194 -16.67 8.37 19.09
N ALA A 195 -17.90 7.89 18.87
CA ALA A 195 -18.76 7.34 19.92
C ALA A 195 -18.17 6.08 20.60
N ASP A 196 -17.33 5.34 19.88
CA ASP A 196 -16.61 4.18 20.39
C ASP A 196 -15.37 4.56 21.22
N LYS A 197 -15.17 5.84 21.54
CA LYS A 197 -13.99 6.41 22.20
C LYS A 197 -12.69 6.36 21.37
N THR A 198 -12.77 6.17 20.06
CA THR A 198 -11.62 6.33 19.14
C THR A 198 -11.33 7.82 18.94
N CYS A 199 -10.11 8.25 19.27
CA CYS A 199 -9.60 9.57 18.95
C CYS A 199 -8.77 9.54 17.66
N SER A 200 -9.11 10.38 16.70
CA SER A 200 -8.38 10.55 15.44
C SER A 200 -7.94 11.99 15.26
N TRP A 201 -6.63 12.20 15.16
CA TRP A 201 -6.02 13.48 14.82
C TRP A 201 -5.51 13.46 13.38
N SER A 202 -6.25 14.12 12.48
CA SER A 202 -5.92 14.23 11.06
C SER A 202 -5.06 15.46 10.80
N ILE A 203 -3.77 15.24 10.60
CA ILE A 203 -2.76 16.28 10.36
C ILE A 203 -2.70 16.66 8.87
N GLY A 204 -2.83 15.66 7.98
CA GLY A 204 -2.62 15.86 6.55
C GLY A 204 -1.13 15.99 6.22
N ARG A 205 -0.60 17.21 6.16
CA ARG A 205 0.81 17.51 5.88
C ARG A 205 1.44 18.24 7.06
N ILE A 206 2.66 17.86 7.46
CA ILE A 206 3.38 18.58 8.51
C ILE A 206 3.83 19.96 7.97
N PRO A 207 3.41 21.07 8.59
CA PRO A 207 3.83 22.41 8.20
C PRO A 207 5.29 22.68 8.58
N ARG A 208 5.98 23.49 7.77
CA ARG A 208 7.41 23.79 7.97
C ARG A 208 7.70 24.71 9.16
N ASN A 209 6.74 25.54 9.56
CA ASN A 209 6.99 26.63 10.50
C ASN A 209 6.81 26.23 11.97
N LYS A 210 5.95 25.25 12.26
CA LYS A 210 5.62 24.85 13.64
C LYS A 210 5.22 23.37 13.66
N ALA A 211 5.71 22.63 14.64
CA ALA A 211 5.32 21.22 14.79
C ALA A 211 3.82 21.11 15.12
N PRO A 212 3.07 20.25 14.40
CA PRO A 212 1.72 19.87 14.79
C PRO A 212 1.70 19.32 16.21
N GLN A 213 0.72 19.77 16.98
CA GLN A 213 0.49 19.31 18.34
C GLN A 213 -1.00 19.25 18.62
N MET A 214 -1.43 18.12 19.18
CA MET A 214 -2.73 17.95 19.82
C MET A 214 -2.54 18.01 21.33
N SER A 215 -3.40 18.74 22.04
CA SER A 215 -3.36 18.84 23.49
C SER A 215 -4.75 18.97 24.08
N GLY A 216 -4.91 18.54 25.32
CA GLY A 216 -6.14 18.74 26.06
C GLY A 216 -6.20 17.93 27.33
N THR A 217 -7.43 17.73 27.80
CA THR A 217 -7.73 17.19 29.11
C THR A 217 -8.65 15.97 29.00
N LEU A 218 -8.28 14.89 29.68
CA LEU A 218 -9.05 13.69 29.87
C LEU A 218 -9.55 13.67 31.32
N VAL A 219 -10.86 13.55 31.51
CA VAL A 219 -11.46 13.40 32.84
C VAL A 219 -11.57 11.91 33.12
N LEU A 220 -11.07 11.47 34.27
CA LEU A 220 -11.14 10.08 34.68
C LEU A 220 -12.47 9.80 35.42
N GLU A 221 -12.84 8.53 35.53
CA GLU A 221 -13.94 8.10 36.39
C GLU A 221 -13.66 8.42 37.86
N GLU A 222 -14.73 8.59 38.65
CA GLU A 222 -14.63 8.95 40.06
C GLU A 222 -13.78 7.95 40.85
N GLY A 223 -12.93 8.46 41.74
CA GLY A 223 -12.03 7.65 42.58
C GLY A 223 -10.68 7.33 41.94
N LEU A 224 -10.51 7.54 40.63
CA LEU A 224 -9.21 7.38 39.97
C LEU A 224 -8.37 8.65 40.09
N LYS A 225 -7.10 8.49 40.48
CA LYS A 225 -6.14 9.62 40.56
C LYS A 225 -5.28 9.75 39.32
N GLN A 226 -5.06 8.64 38.61
CA GLN A 226 -4.18 8.57 37.45
C GLN A 226 -4.66 7.54 36.44
N LEU A 227 -4.07 7.61 35.24
CA LEU A 227 -4.33 6.68 34.16
C LEU A 227 -3.49 5.39 34.37
N ASP A 228 -4.15 4.25 34.63
CA ASP A 228 -3.45 2.98 34.86
C ASP A 228 -2.88 2.37 33.57
N VAL A 229 -3.60 2.56 32.45
CA VAL A 229 -3.19 2.09 31.13
C VAL A 229 -3.03 3.27 30.21
N LYS A 230 -1.81 3.48 29.73
CA LYS A 230 -1.54 4.53 28.75
C LYS A 230 -1.93 4.08 27.34
N PRO A 231 -2.52 4.98 26.53
CA PRO A 231 -2.93 4.64 25.17
C PRO A 231 -1.72 4.34 24.27
N THR A 232 -1.94 3.47 23.28
CA THR A 232 -1.02 3.27 22.17
C THR A 232 -1.50 4.06 20.97
N PHE A 233 -0.59 4.79 20.33
CA PHE A 233 -0.86 5.68 19.22
C PHE A 233 -0.49 4.98 17.91
N GLN A 234 -1.46 4.82 17.01
CA GLN A 234 -1.27 4.33 15.66
C GLN A 234 -1.06 5.51 14.72
N VAL A 235 -0.08 5.41 13.83
CA VAL A 235 0.31 6.48 12.91
C VAL A 235 0.07 6.04 11.47
N GLY A 236 -0.87 6.69 10.81
CA GLY A 236 -1.11 6.59 9.37
C GLY A 236 -0.34 7.66 8.61
N PHE A 237 0.19 7.35 7.43
CA PHE A 237 0.76 8.31 6.48
C PHE A 237 0.89 7.69 5.09
N LYS A 238 1.09 8.53 4.07
CA LYS A 238 1.33 8.13 2.69
C LYS A 238 2.43 8.97 2.05
N ILE A 239 3.32 8.34 1.28
CA ILE A 239 4.40 8.99 0.52
C ILE A 239 4.32 8.50 -0.93
N MET A 240 4.17 9.44 -1.86
CA MET A 240 4.14 9.15 -3.29
C MET A 240 5.52 9.31 -3.93
N GLY A 241 5.85 8.42 -4.86
CA GLY A 241 7.09 8.45 -5.63
C GLY A 241 8.33 8.01 -4.84
N THR A 242 8.17 7.29 -3.72
CA THR A 242 9.29 6.73 -2.94
C THR A 242 8.87 5.46 -2.23
N ALA A 243 9.76 4.47 -2.23
CA ALA A 243 9.64 3.25 -1.45
C ALA A 243 10.63 3.34 -0.27
N LEU A 244 10.13 3.44 0.96
CA LEU A 244 10.99 3.53 2.16
C LEU A 244 11.87 2.29 2.37
N SER A 245 11.57 1.17 1.70
CA SER A 245 12.45 0.00 1.67
C SER A 245 13.85 0.33 1.13
N GLY A 246 13.98 1.38 0.32
CA GLY A 246 15.19 1.69 -0.42
C GLY A 246 15.42 0.74 -1.60
N LEU A 247 14.47 -0.13 -1.94
CA LEU A 247 14.54 -0.99 -3.11
C LEU A 247 14.58 -0.13 -4.38
N LYS A 248 15.57 -0.38 -5.23
CA LYS A 248 15.77 0.32 -6.49
C LYS A 248 15.65 -0.66 -7.64
N ILE A 249 14.85 -0.30 -8.63
CA ILE A 249 14.80 -1.02 -9.89
C ILE A 249 16.12 -0.79 -10.62
N GLY A 250 16.71 -1.87 -11.13
CA GLY A 250 17.90 -1.84 -11.97
C GLY A 250 17.51 -1.72 -13.44
N LYS A 251 16.98 -2.81 -14.00
CA LYS A 251 16.63 -2.87 -15.42
C LYS A 251 15.38 -3.72 -15.63
N LEU A 252 14.56 -3.33 -16.61
CA LEU A 252 13.45 -4.14 -17.13
C LEU A 252 13.61 -4.35 -18.63
N ASP A 253 13.85 -5.58 -19.02
CA ASP A 253 13.91 -6.01 -20.41
C ASP A 253 12.63 -6.77 -20.78
N LEU A 254 12.13 -6.48 -21.98
CA LEU A 254 10.98 -7.17 -22.57
C LEU A 254 11.44 -7.79 -23.88
N LYS A 255 11.18 -9.09 -24.04
CA LYS A 255 11.45 -9.85 -25.26
C LYS A 255 10.14 -10.37 -25.84
N ASN A 256 10.17 -10.71 -27.12
CA ASN A 256 9.04 -11.33 -27.85
C ASN A 256 7.78 -10.46 -27.92
N LEU A 257 7.97 -9.14 -28.02
CA LEU A 257 6.86 -8.20 -28.25
C LEU A 257 6.74 -7.85 -29.74
N PRO A 258 5.51 -7.75 -30.27
CA PRO A 258 5.28 -7.33 -31.65
C PRO A 258 5.56 -5.83 -31.86
N SER A 259 5.46 -5.02 -30.81
CA SER A 259 5.73 -3.58 -30.83
C SER A 259 6.38 -3.12 -29.52
N PRO A 260 7.13 -2.01 -29.52
CA PRO A 260 7.67 -1.44 -28.29
C PRO A 260 6.54 -1.13 -27.29
N ALA A 261 6.72 -1.54 -26.03
CA ALA A 261 5.79 -1.26 -24.95
C ALA A 261 6.32 -0.16 -24.03
N HIS A 262 5.41 0.65 -23.47
CA HIS A 262 5.77 1.65 -22.49
C HIS A 262 6.03 1.01 -21.12
N LYS A 263 7.13 1.39 -20.47
CA LYS A 263 7.54 0.90 -19.15
C LYS A 263 7.36 1.99 -18.11
N GLY A 264 6.52 1.76 -17.11
CA GLY A 264 6.27 2.68 -16.00
C GLY A 264 6.70 2.10 -14.66
N PHE A 265 7.24 2.94 -13.79
CA PHE A 265 7.54 2.56 -12.41
C PHE A 265 6.98 3.62 -11.47
N ARG A 266 6.19 3.18 -10.49
CA ARG A 266 5.66 4.04 -9.44
C ARG A 266 5.99 3.43 -8.09
N ALA A 267 6.44 4.26 -7.17
CA ALA A 267 6.69 3.84 -5.80
C ALA A 267 5.69 4.54 -4.88
N GLN A 268 5.13 3.79 -3.94
CA GLN A 268 4.27 4.31 -2.90
C GLN A 268 4.75 3.75 -1.56
N THR A 269 4.62 4.53 -0.49
CA THR A 269 4.80 4.03 0.86
C THR A 269 3.59 4.44 1.66
N ASP A 270 2.90 3.49 2.24
CA ASP A 270 1.83 3.74 3.20
C ASP A 270 2.26 3.25 4.57
N ALA A 271 1.79 3.88 5.64
CA ALA A 271 1.99 3.34 6.96
C ALA A 271 1.38 1.93 7.06
N GLY A 272 2.14 1.01 7.67
CA GLY A 272 1.59 -0.27 8.11
C GLY A 272 1.04 -0.11 9.53
N HIS A 273 1.23 -1.13 10.35
CA HIS A 273 0.88 -1.07 11.76
C HIS A 273 1.90 -0.28 12.61
N TYR A 274 2.07 1.02 12.31
CA TYR A 274 3.01 1.90 13.00
C TYR A 274 2.46 2.34 14.36
N GLU A 275 2.92 1.69 15.43
CA GLU A 275 2.57 2.02 16.81
C GLU A 275 3.64 2.83 17.55
N VAL A 276 3.18 3.74 18.41
CA VAL A 276 3.98 4.52 19.35
C VAL A 276 3.34 4.40 20.73
N ARG A 277 4.14 4.02 21.73
CA ARG A 277 3.70 3.92 23.13
C ARG A 277 4.22 5.10 23.95
N SER A 278 3.44 5.51 24.95
CA SER A 278 3.74 6.61 25.89
C SER A 278 4.25 6.16 27.25
#